data_AF-A0A9X1ZP30-F1
#
_entry.id   AF-A0A9X1ZP30-F1
#
_cell.length_a   1.000
_cell.length_b   1.000
_cell.length_c   1.000
_cell.angle_alpha   90.00
_cell.angle_beta   90.00
_cell.angle_gamma   90.00
#
_symmetry.space_group_name_H-M   'P 1'
#
loop_
_entity.id
_entity.type
_entity.pdbx_description
1 polymer ?
#
loop_
_entity_poly.entity_id
_entity_poly.type
_entity_poly.pdbx_seq_one_letter_code
_entity_poly.pdbx_strand_id
1 'polypeptide(L)'
;MNTIYTSKYFAASQCDNSRRFYIDFGHKTVKFSLCQLLAFRHRLKSIDIEQHLNGENTHGLEVVSLCNREHLFVFNTLEILDLLSLVDGAFAMMEINSVIA
;
A
#
# COMPACT_ATOMS: atom_id res chain seq x y z
N MET A 1 -6.21 -13.33 11.69
CA MET A 1 -5.77 -12.28 10.75
C MET A 1 -4.73 -12.94 9.87
N ASN A 2 -5.00 -13.05 8.58
CA ASN A 2 -4.21 -13.85 7.66
C ASN A 2 -3.34 -12.92 6.82
N THR A 3 -2.03 -13.18 6.77
CA THR A 3 -1.11 -12.42 5.91
C THR A 3 -1.41 -12.74 4.45
N ILE A 4 -1.62 -11.69 3.64
CA ILE A 4 -1.84 -11.81 2.20
C ILE A 4 -0.49 -11.79 1.49
N TYR A 5 0.32 -10.77 1.78
CA TYR A 5 1.58 -10.53 1.13
C TYR A 5 2.48 -9.68 2.02
N THR A 6 3.79 -9.92 1.96
CA THR A 6 4.79 -9.15 2.70
C THR A 6 5.87 -8.70 1.73
N SER A 7 6.13 -7.40 1.70
CA SER A 7 7.22 -6.78 0.96
C SER A 7 8.45 -6.60 1.87
N LYS A 8 9.43 -5.79 1.47
CA LYS A 8 10.65 -5.60 2.25
C LYS A 8 10.40 -4.84 3.56
N TYR A 9 9.57 -3.80 3.51
CA TYR A 9 9.33 -2.91 4.65
C TYR A 9 7.93 -3.06 5.24
N PHE A 10 6.98 -3.60 4.48
CA PHE A 10 5.56 -3.56 4.81
C PHE A 10 4.87 -4.92 4.67
N ALA A 11 3.72 -5.07 5.32
CA ALA A 11 2.92 -6.29 5.24
C ALA A 11 1.43 -5.99 5.07
N ALA A 12 0.77 -6.71 4.17
CA ALA A 12 -0.66 -6.66 3.95
C ALA A 12 -1.32 -7.92 4.53
N SER A 13 -2.39 -7.74 5.28
CA SER A 13 -3.16 -8.83 5.89
C SER A 13 -4.66 -8.58 5.79
N GLN A 14 -5.44 -9.66 5.87
CA GLN A 14 -6.89 -9.66 5.81
C GLN A 14 -7.49 -10.33 7.04
N CYS A 15 -8.65 -9.85 7.46
CA CYS A 15 -9.49 -10.55 8.42
C CYS A 15 -10.81 -10.92 7.75
N ASP A 16 -11.01 -12.22 7.50
CA ASP A 16 -12.18 -12.72 6.77
C ASP A 16 -13.47 -12.48 7.55
N ASN A 17 -13.43 -12.64 8.88
CA ASN A 17 -14.57 -12.39 9.76
C ASN A 17 -15.07 -10.94 9.70
N SER A 18 -14.16 -9.96 9.57
CA SER A 18 -14.53 -8.55 9.56
C SER A 18 -14.57 -7.93 8.15
N ARG A 19 -14.17 -8.68 7.11
CA ARG A 19 -14.00 -8.21 5.73
C ARG A 19 -13.18 -6.91 5.65
N ARG A 20 -12.10 -6.85 6.43
CA ARG A 20 -11.19 -5.70 6.50
C ARG A 20 -9.78 -6.10 6.09
N PHE A 21 -9.10 -5.13 5.51
CA PHE A 21 -7.69 -5.21 5.16
C PHE A 21 -6.87 -4.38 6.13
N TYR A 22 -5.64 -4.78 6.36
CA TYR A 22 -4.71 -4.12 7.24
C TYR A 22 -3.37 -4.04 6.55
N ILE A 23 -2.78 -2.83 6.53
CA ILE A 23 -1.40 -2.65 6.10
C ILE A 23 -0.60 -2.24 7.33
N ASP A 24 0.45 -3.01 7.60
CA ASP A 24 1.46 -2.67 8.58
C ASP A 24 2.57 -1.84 7.91
N PHE A 25 2.67 -0.57 8.32
CA PHE A 25 3.70 0.38 7.89
C PHE A 25 4.94 0.36 8.79
N GLY A 26 5.12 -0.70 9.60
CA GLY A 26 6.24 -0.91 10.52
C GLY A 26 6.09 -0.20 11.87
N HIS A 27 5.58 1.02 11.86
CA HIS A 27 5.32 1.81 13.07
C HIS A 27 3.82 1.99 13.37
N LYS A 28 2.97 1.66 12.40
CA LYS A 28 1.51 1.78 12.51
C LYS A 28 0.82 0.81 11.58
N THR A 29 -0.14 0.07 12.12
CA THR A 29 -1.07 -0.70 11.30
C THR A 29 -2.32 0.13 11.02
N VAL A 30 -2.67 0.26 9.74
CA VAL A 30 -3.86 1.00 9.29
C VAL A 30 -4.89 0.02 8.75
N LYS A 31 -6.15 0.23 9.13
CA LYS A 31 -7.29 -0.54 8.65
C LYS A 31 -7.88 0.09 7.39
N PHE A 32 -8.16 -0.75 6.39
CA PHE A 32 -8.77 -0.38 5.12
C PHE A 32 -10.06 -1.17 4.88
N SER A 33 -11.07 -0.49 4.33
CA SER A 33 -12.10 -1.14 3.50
C SER A 33 -11.53 -1.45 2.11
N LEU A 34 -12.19 -2.33 1.35
CA LEU A 34 -11.76 -2.64 -0.02
C LEU A 34 -11.68 -1.38 -0.91
N CYS A 35 -12.68 -0.50 -0.85
CA CYS A 35 -12.67 0.74 -1.62
C CYS A 35 -11.52 1.68 -1.24
N GLN A 36 -11.19 1.77 0.06
CA GLN A 36 -10.03 2.55 0.52
C GLN A 36 -8.72 1.93 0.04
N LEU A 37 -8.61 0.60 0.03
CA LEU A 37 -7.44 -0.10 -0.48
C LEU A 37 -7.27 0.10 -2.00
N LEU A 38 -8.37 0.05 -2.76
CA LEU A 38 -8.37 0.34 -4.20
C LEU A 38 -7.98 1.79 -4.49
N ALA A 39 -8.52 2.76 -3.75
CA ALA A 39 -8.15 4.16 -3.88
C ALA A 39 -6.67 4.38 -3.54
N PHE A 40 -6.17 3.71 -2.51
CA PHE A 40 -4.76 3.74 -2.14
C PHE A 40 -3.86 3.18 -3.25
N ARG A 41 -4.21 2.02 -3.82
CA ARG A 41 -3.51 1.45 -4.98
C ARG A 41 -3.46 2.44 -6.14
N HIS A 42 -4.60 3.03 -6.49
CA HIS A 42 -4.67 4.00 -7.58
C HIS A 42 -3.78 5.22 -7.31
N ARG A 43 -3.81 5.75 -6.08
CA ARG A 43 -2.95 6.86 -5.67
C ARG A 43 -1.47 6.52 -5.80
N LEU A 44 -1.03 5.37 -5.30
CA LEU A 44 0.37 4.95 -5.42
C LEU A 44 0.81 4.85 -6.88
N LYS A 45 -0.03 4.25 -7.75
CA LYS A 45 0.27 4.12 -9.18
C LYS A 45 0.29 5.46 -9.94
N SER A 46 -0.30 6.51 -9.37
CA SER A 46 -0.27 7.85 -9.96
C SER A 46 0.98 8.66 -9.60
N ILE A 47 1.81 8.16 -8.68
CA ILE A 47 3.07 8.81 -8.32
C ILE A 47 4.05 8.66 -9.49
N ASP A 48 4.58 9.79 -9.96
CA ASP A 48 5.61 9.81 -10.98
C ASP A 48 6.99 9.56 -10.35
N ILE A 49 7.39 8.29 -10.34
CA ILE A 49 8.65 7.87 -9.74
C ILE A 49 9.88 8.42 -10.47
N GLU A 50 9.76 8.77 -11.75
CA GLU A 50 10.88 9.33 -12.52
C GLU A 50 11.27 10.70 -11.97
N GLN A 51 10.30 11.46 -11.42
CA GLN A 51 10.57 12.74 -10.77
C GLN A 51 11.46 12.61 -9.52
N HIS A 52 11.46 11.43 -8.87
CA HIS A 52 12.34 11.16 -7.74
C HIS A 52 13.79 10.94 -8.16
N LEU A 53 14.04 10.64 -9.43
CA LEU A 53 15.35 10.25 -9.95
C LEU A 53 15.95 11.31 -10.88
N ASN A 54 15.13 12.14 -11.50
CA ASN A 54 15.55 13.18 -12.45
C ASN A 54 15.96 14.52 -11.80
N GLY A 55 15.80 14.64 -10.47
CA GLY A 55 16.15 15.84 -9.70
C GLY A 55 15.01 16.83 -9.45
N GLU A 56 13.83 16.64 -10.05
CA GLU A 56 12.63 17.48 -9.83
C GLU A 56 12.09 17.32 -8.40
N ASN A 57 12.06 16.09 -7.89
CA ASN A 57 11.88 15.79 -6.47
C ASN A 57 13.24 15.52 -5.84
N THR A 58 13.99 16.60 -5.56
CA THR A 58 15.37 16.53 -5.06
C THR A 58 15.53 15.74 -3.76
N HIS A 59 14.47 15.67 -2.94
CA HIS A 59 14.48 14.93 -1.67
C HIS A 59 13.93 13.50 -1.78
N GLY A 60 13.32 13.14 -2.91
CA GLY A 60 12.73 11.81 -3.11
C GLY A 60 11.64 11.48 -2.10
N LEU A 61 10.88 12.48 -1.64
CA LEU A 61 9.83 12.32 -0.63
C LEU A 61 8.45 12.46 -1.25
N GLU A 62 7.52 11.62 -0.81
CA GLU A 62 6.12 11.65 -1.22
C GLU A 62 5.20 11.70 -0.01
N VAL A 63 4.19 12.56 -0.11
CA VAL A 63 3.19 12.73 0.95
C VAL A 63 1.91 12.04 0.50
N VAL A 64 1.54 10.98 1.21
CA VAL A 64 0.37 10.17 0.88
C VAL A 64 -0.65 10.24 2.00
N SER A 65 -1.84 10.77 1.68
CA SER A 65 -3.01 10.74 2.57
C SER A 65 -3.77 9.42 2.41
N LEU A 66 -4.09 8.75 3.52
CA LEU A 66 -4.81 7.49 3.55
C LEU A 66 -6.20 7.65 4.17
N CYS A 67 -7.10 6.72 3.87
CA CYS A 67 -8.39 6.56 4.55
C CYS A 67 -9.17 7.88 4.70
N ASN A 68 -9.48 8.58 3.61
CA ASN A 68 -10.18 9.87 3.64
C ASN A 68 -9.48 10.95 4.50
N ARG A 69 -8.14 11.01 4.43
CA ARG A 69 -7.28 11.96 5.16
C ARG A 69 -7.22 11.74 6.68
N GLU A 70 -7.64 10.58 7.18
CA GLU A 70 -7.45 10.21 8.59
C GLU A 70 -5.97 10.01 8.93
N HIS A 71 -5.15 9.63 7.96
CA HIS A 71 -3.72 9.47 8.14
C HIS A 71 -2.94 10.14 7.02
N LEU A 72 -1.78 10.66 7.38
CA LEU A 72 -0.83 11.29 6.47
C LEU A 72 0.53 10.67 6.73
N PHE A 73 1.12 10.10 5.68
CA PHE A 73 2.42 9.47 5.71
C PHE A 73 3.36 10.20 4.76
N VAL A 74 4.63 10.23 5.14
CA VAL A 74 5.72 10.70 4.29
C VAL A 74 6.59 9.48 4.01
N PHE A 75 6.77 9.17 2.73
CA PHE A 75 7.56 8.04 2.27
C PHE A 75 8.73 8.53 1.43
N ASN A 76 9.87 7.86 1.56
CA ASN A 76 10.95 8.03 0.61
C ASN A 76 10.73 7.20 -0.66
N THR A 77 11.54 7.44 -1.69
CA THR A 77 11.47 6.72 -2.98
C THR A 77 11.46 5.19 -2.84
N LEU A 78 12.29 4.64 -1.95
CA LEU A 78 12.38 3.18 -1.76
C LEU A 78 11.13 2.62 -1.08
N GLU A 79 10.56 3.36 -0.14
CA GLU A 79 9.30 2.99 0.51
C GLU A 79 8.12 3.06 -0.47
N ILE A 80 8.09 4.04 -1.38
CA ILE A 80 7.08 4.09 -2.45
C ILE A 80 7.19 2.88 -3.38
N LEU A 81 8.41 2.53 -3.81
CA LEU A 81 8.65 1.33 -4.63
C LEU A 81 8.22 0.05 -3.91
N ASP A 82 8.54 -0.07 -2.62
CA ASP A 82 8.14 -1.22 -1.82
C ASP A 82 6.62 -1.28 -1.60
N LEU A 83 5.95 -0.14 -1.43
CA LEU A 83 4.48 -0.06 -1.36
C LEU A 83 3.81 -0.46 -2.66
N LEU A 84 4.35 -0.07 -3.81
CA LEU A 84 3.86 -0.50 -5.11
C LEU A 84 3.94 -2.03 -5.24
N SER A 85 5.09 -2.62 -4.87
CA SER A 85 5.29 -4.06 -4.83
C SER A 85 4.32 -4.76 -3.87
N LEU A 86 4.18 -4.25 -2.64
CA LEU A 86 3.26 -4.78 -1.64
C LEU A 86 1.83 -4.84 -2.18
N VAL A 87 1.36 -3.72 -2.74
CA VAL A 87 -0.02 -3.60 -3.19
C VAL A 87 -0.26 -4.49 -4.40
N ASP A 88 0.63 -4.52 -5.39
CA ASP A 88 0.43 -5.40 -6.54
C ASP A 88 0.50 -6.89 -6.16
N GLY A 89 1.42 -7.28 -5.27
CA GLY A 89 1.49 -8.63 -4.73
C GLY A 89 0.24 -9.00 -3.92
N ALA A 90 -0.26 -8.10 -3.08
CA ALA A 90 -1.46 -8.33 -2.28
C ALA A 90 -2.70 -8.51 -3.17
N PHE A 91 -2.90 -7.67 -4.18
CA PHE A 91 -4.03 -7.80 -5.10
C PHE A 91 -3.94 -9.08 -5.95
N ALA A 92 -2.75 -9.47 -6.42
CA ALA A 92 -2.57 -10.73 -7.13
C ALA A 92 -2.94 -11.94 -6.26
N MET A 93 -2.52 -11.95 -4.99
CA MET A 93 -2.88 -13.02 -4.04
C MET A 93 -4.38 -13.04 -3.74
N MET A 94 -5.01 -11.87 -3.60
CA MET A 94 -6.46 -11.77 -3.41
C MET A 94 -7.24 -12.30 -4.63
N GLU A 95 -6.78 -12.00 -5.84
CA GLU A 95 -7.38 -12.52 -7.09
C GLU A 95 -7.24 -14.04 -7.17
N ILE A 96 -6.05 -14.59 -6.91
CA ILE A 96 -5.83 -16.05 -6.86
C ILE A 96 -6.77 -16.70 -5.85
N ASN A 97 -6.84 -16.17 -4.64
CA ASN A 97 -7.71 -16.67 -3.58
C ASN A 97 -9.20 -16.64 -3.99
N SER A 98 -9.62 -15.65 -4.79
CA SER A 98 -11.01 -15.57 -5.28
C SER A 98 -11.37 -16.62 -6.33
N VAL A 99 -10.38 -17.20 -7.01
CA VAL A 99 -10.56 -18.22 -8.05
C VAL A 99 -10.51 -19.64 -7.49
N ILE A 100 -9.72 -19.86 -6.43
CA ILE A 100 -9.51 -21.19 -5.83
C ILE A 100 -10.44 -21.50 -4.64
N ALA A 101 -11.15 -20.51 -4.12
CA ALA A 101 -12.03 -20.64 -2.95
C ALA A 101 -13.48 -20.99 -3.30
#